data_AF-A0A8J7IQP7-F1
#
_entry.id   AF-A0A8J7IQP7-F1
#
_cell.length_a   1.000
_cell.length_b   1.000
_cell.length_c   1.000
_cell.angle_alpha   90.00
_cell.angle_beta   90.00
_cell.angle_gamma   90.00
#
_symmetry.space_group_name_H-M   'P 1'
#
loop_
_entity.id
_entity.type
_entity.pdbx_description
1 polymer ?
#
loop_
_entity_poly.entity_id
_entity_poly.type
_entity_poly.pdbx_seq_one_letter_code
_entity_poly.pdbx_strand_id
1 'polypeptide(L)'
;MRKSLAILGGALLASGLSACGGGGLFDRDRPDEFAVSRNAPLVIPPDYALEPPQPGAAPVQGSTDQEQVLDALFGGPAPRSPVERAVNQQAGDAELGIRSEVGDPQTNVVKKGSVTQDIIAAPEGDGQYAQSGINATTVPATTAETNDASDPSVPEGYEPTPSPN
;
A
#
# COMPACT_ATOMS: atom_id res chain seq x y z
N MET A 1 -48.77 10.23 -65.80
CA MET A 1 -48.11 10.39 -64.48
C MET A 1 -48.12 9.12 -63.63
N ARG A 2 -49.25 8.39 -63.50
CA ARG A 2 -49.32 7.15 -62.67
C ARG A 2 -48.42 5.99 -63.17
N LYS A 3 -48.31 5.82 -64.50
CA LYS A 3 -47.42 4.80 -65.13
C LYS A 3 -45.93 5.11 -64.92
N SER A 4 -45.57 6.39 -64.97
CA SER A 4 -44.21 6.87 -64.70
C SER A 4 -43.80 6.64 -63.25
N LEU A 5 -44.74 6.81 -62.31
CA LEU A 5 -44.52 6.54 -60.89
C LEU A 5 -44.29 5.04 -60.60
N ALA A 6 -45.02 4.16 -61.28
CA ALA A 6 -44.85 2.71 -61.15
C ALA A 6 -43.49 2.22 -61.68
N ILE A 7 -43.02 2.79 -62.79
CA ILE A 7 -41.70 2.45 -63.36
C ILE A 7 -40.56 2.96 -62.46
N LEU A 8 -40.67 4.18 -61.95
CA LEU A 8 -39.65 4.74 -61.05
C LEU A 8 -39.58 3.97 -59.72
N GLY A 9 -40.73 3.59 -59.16
CA GLY A 9 -40.81 2.77 -57.94
C GLY A 9 -40.25 1.36 -58.13
N GLY A 10 -40.53 0.72 -59.27
CA GLY A 10 -39.99 -0.59 -59.60
C GLY A 10 -38.46 -0.60 -59.77
N ALA A 11 -37.90 0.43 -60.41
CA ALA A 11 -36.45 0.55 -60.61
C ALA A 11 -35.69 0.79 -59.29
N LEU A 12 -36.29 1.54 -58.35
CA LEU A 12 -35.75 1.73 -57.00
C LEU A 12 -35.78 0.45 -56.18
N LEU A 13 -36.89 -0.31 -56.23
CA LEU A 13 -37.00 -1.59 -55.53
C LEU A 13 -36.00 -2.63 -56.07
N ALA A 14 -35.85 -2.71 -57.40
CA ALA A 14 -34.93 -3.65 -58.04
C ALA A 14 -33.45 -3.34 -57.68
N SER A 15 -33.09 -2.05 -57.63
CA SER A 15 -31.75 -1.60 -57.22
C SER A 15 -31.46 -1.91 -55.75
N GLY A 16 -32.47 -1.76 -54.86
CA GLY A 16 -32.34 -2.07 -53.44
C GLY A 16 -32.16 -3.57 -53.15
N LEU A 17 -32.83 -4.45 -53.91
CA LEU A 17 -32.68 -5.90 -53.75
C LEU A 17 -31.32 -6.41 -54.25
N SER A 18 -30.78 -5.83 -55.32
CA SER A 18 -29.46 -6.19 -55.85
C SER A 18 -28.31 -5.90 -54.87
N ALA A 19 -28.48 -4.90 -54.00
CA ALA A 19 -27.49 -4.56 -52.97
C ALA A 19 -27.39 -5.58 -51.81
N CYS A 20 -28.44 -6.39 -51.61
CA CYS A 20 -28.48 -7.42 -50.56
C CYS A 20 -28.21 -8.84 -51.10
N GLY A 21 -28.23 -9.01 -52.43
CA GLY A 21 -27.99 -10.27 -53.13
C GLY A 21 -26.51 -10.61 -53.29
N GLY A 22 -25.80 -10.82 -52.18
CA GLY A 22 -24.66 -11.75 -52.03
C GLY A 22 -23.47 -11.76 -53.00
N GLY A 23 -23.39 -10.88 -54.00
CA GLY A 23 -22.30 -10.79 -54.98
C GLY A 23 -21.66 -9.41 -54.89
N GLY A 24 -20.50 -9.34 -54.24
CA GLY A 24 -19.80 -8.08 -53.97
C GLY A 24 -19.51 -7.29 -55.25
N LEU A 25 -20.02 -6.06 -55.34
CA LEU A 25 -19.88 -5.14 -56.49
C LEU A 25 -18.44 -4.65 -56.74
N PHE A 26 -17.46 -5.05 -55.92
CA PHE A 26 -16.14 -4.43 -55.90
C PHE A 26 -14.97 -5.39 -55.68
N ASP A 27 -15.14 -6.70 -55.89
CA ASP A 27 -14.06 -7.68 -55.69
C ASP A 27 -13.33 -7.45 -54.36
N ARG A 28 -14.09 -7.11 -53.32
CA ARG A 28 -13.52 -6.85 -52.00
C ARG A 28 -13.13 -8.19 -51.44
N ASP A 29 -11.85 -8.35 -51.12
CA ASP A 29 -11.36 -9.43 -50.27
C ASP A 29 -12.31 -9.54 -49.08
N ARG A 30 -13.14 -10.59 -49.08
CA ARG A 30 -13.99 -10.87 -47.92
C ARG A 30 -13.02 -11.25 -46.81
N PRO A 31 -13.21 -10.73 -45.58
CA PRO A 31 -12.32 -11.05 -44.48
C PRO A 31 -12.30 -12.57 -44.30
N ASP A 32 -11.16 -13.18 -44.57
CA ASP A 32 -10.95 -14.62 -44.52
C ASP A 32 -10.93 -15.07 -43.05
N GLU A 33 -12.04 -15.65 -42.58
CA GLU A 33 -12.18 -16.19 -41.23
C GLU A 33 -11.22 -17.35 -40.90
N PHE A 34 -10.51 -17.89 -41.90
CA PHE A 34 -9.48 -18.93 -41.72
C PHE A 34 -8.06 -18.41 -41.95
N ALA A 35 -7.86 -17.10 -42.10
CA ALA A 35 -6.54 -16.51 -42.17
C ALA A 35 -5.81 -16.66 -40.83
N VAL A 36 -4.98 -17.71 -40.73
CA VAL A 36 -4.17 -17.97 -39.55
C VAL A 36 -3.03 -16.95 -39.46
N SER A 37 -3.20 -15.97 -38.57
CA SER A 37 -2.10 -15.09 -38.16
C SER A 37 -1.06 -15.88 -37.37
N ARG A 38 0.22 -15.66 -37.64
CA ARG A 38 1.32 -16.29 -36.90
C ARG A 38 1.39 -15.65 -35.52
N ASN A 39 1.12 -16.45 -34.49
CA ASN A 39 1.26 -16.01 -33.11
C ASN A 39 2.71 -15.57 -32.85
N ALA A 40 2.89 -14.54 -32.01
CA ALA A 40 4.23 -14.13 -31.59
C ALA A 40 4.96 -15.32 -30.94
N PRO A 41 6.29 -15.44 -31.09
CA PRO A 41 7.06 -16.51 -30.48
C PRO A 41 6.75 -16.59 -28.98
N LEU A 42 6.41 -17.78 -28.48
CA LEU A 42 6.29 -18.00 -27.03
C LEU A 42 7.67 -17.80 -26.41
N VAL A 43 7.89 -16.63 -25.81
CA VAL A 43 9.02 -16.41 -24.91
C VAL A 43 8.69 -17.22 -23.66
N ILE A 44 9.37 -18.36 -23.52
CA ILE A 44 9.41 -19.09 -22.26
C ILE A 44 10.02 -18.11 -21.26
N PRO A 45 9.29 -17.73 -20.19
CA PRO A 45 9.86 -16.92 -19.13
C PRO A 45 11.14 -17.58 -18.63
N PRO A 46 12.15 -16.83 -18.15
CA PRO A 46 13.33 -17.46 -17.57
C PRO A 46 12.86 -18.48 -16.53
N ASP A 47 13.40 -19.71 -16.61
CA ASP A 47 13.17 -20.73 -15.60
C ASP A 47 13.67 -20.15 -14.28
N TYR A 48 12.75 -19.59 -13.49
CA TYR A 48 13.08 -19.19 -12.14
C TYR A 48 13.34 -20.49 -11.39
N ALA A 49 14.62 -20.78 -11.16
CA ALA A 49 15.07 -21.85 -10.27
C ALA A 49 14.74 -21.49 -8.81
N LEU A 50 13.47 -21.16 -8.54
CA LEU A 50 12.94 -21.09 -7.19
C LEU A 50 12.90 -22.53 -6.71
N GLU A 51 13.86 -22.87 -5.87
CA GLU A 51 13.86 -24.14 -5.17
C GLU A 51 12.57 -24.19 -4.34
N PRO A 52 11.68 -25.19 -4.55
CA PRO A 52 10.47 -25.30 -3.77
C PRO A 52 10.84 -25.31 -2.29
N PRO A 53 10.14 -24.53 -1.43
CA PRO A 53 10.46 -24.51 -0.01
C PRO A 53 10.41 -25.93 0.53
N GLN A 54 11.44 -26.34 1.27
CA GLN A 54 11.51 -27.69 1.80
C GLN A 54 10.24 -28.00 2.60
N PRO A 55 9.58 -29.14 2.39
CA PRO A 55 8.42 -29.52 3.18
C PRO A 55 8.75 -29.48 4.68
N GLY A 56 8.09 -28.60 5.43
CA GLY A 56 8.33 -28.39 6.87
C GLY A 56 9.30 -27.26 7.23
N ALA A 57 9.89 -26.56 6.25
CA ALA A 57 10.58 -25.31 6.51
C ALA A 57 9.59 -24.25 7.03
N ALA A 58 10.05 -23.42 7.98
CA ALA A 58 9.24 -22.31 8.47
C ALA A 58 8.84 -21.40 7.30
N PRO A 59 7.59 -20.94 7.21
CA PRO A 59 7.18 -19.97 6.21
C PRO A 59 8.10 -18.75 6.24
N VAL A 60 8.57 -18.32 5.07
CA VAL A 60 9.38 -17.09 4.92
C VAL A 60 8.57 -15.83 5.21
N GLN A 61 7.24 -15.92 5.23
CA GLN A 61 6.32 -14.84 5.59
C GLN A 61 6.04 -14.93 7.09
N GLY A 62 6.84 -14.22 7.89
CA GLY A 62 6.79 -14.28 9.36
C GLY A 62 5.70 -13.44 10.02
N SER A 63 4.89 -12.71 9.25
CA SER A 63 3.80 -11.87 9.75
C SER A 63 2.48 -12.30 9.13
N THR A 64 1.41 -12.32 9.92
CA THR A 64 0.07 -12.59 9.41
C THR A 64 -0.34 -11.49 8.42
N ASP A 65 -1.12 -11.84 7.38
CA ASP A 65 -1.62 -10.86 6.39
C ASP A 65 -2.35 -9.69 7.07
N GLN A 66 -3.01 -9.95 8.21
CA GLN A 66 -3.69 -8.94 9.00
C GLN A 66 -2.71 -7.91 9.59
N GLU A 67 -1.59 -8.35 10.17
CA GLU A 67 -0.58 -7.45 10.73
C GLU A 67 0.05 -6.57 9.64
N GLN A 68 0.30 -7.13 8.46
CA GLN A 68 0.82 -6.36 7.31
C GLN A 68 -0.18 -5.31 6.81
N VAL A 69 -1.47 -5.64 6.76
CA VAL A 69 -2.52 -4.68 6.39
C VAL A 69 -2.64 -3.57 7.44
N LEU A 70 -2.59 -3.92 8.73
CA LEU A 70 -2.63 -2.92 9.80
C LEU A 70 -1.38 -2.01 9.76
N ASP A 71 -0.20 -2.57 9.50
CA ASP A 71 1.03 -1.81 9.35
C ASP A 71 0.97 -0.87 8.13
N ALA A 72 0.46 -1.35 6.99
CA ALA A 72 0.29 -0.53 5.78
C ALA A 72 -0.77 0.58 5.94
N LEU A 73 -1.83 0.33 6.71
CA LEU A 73 -2.90 1.31 6.96
C LEU A 73 -2.52 2.35 8.02
N PHE A 74 -1.80 1.93 9.07
CA PHE A 74 -1.53 2.76 10.25
C PHE A 74 -0.07 3.15 10.44
N GLY A 75 0.85 2.63 9.62
CA GLY A 75 2.27 2.98 9.64
C GLY A 75 3.05 2.38 10.80
N GLY A 76 2.58 1.27 11.36
CA GLY A 76 3.21 0.58 12.47
C GLY A 76 3.18 1.35 13.80
N PRO A 77 3.84 0.81 14.84
CA PRO A 77 3.88 1.47 16.13
C PRO A 77 4.70 2.77 16.07
N ALA A 78 4.09 3.90 16.43
CA ALA A 78 4.77 5.18 16.51
C ALA A 78 5.92 5.14 17.55
N PRO A 79 7.11 5.69 17.22
CA PRO A 79 8.23 5.73 18.16
C PRO A 79 7.86 6.53 19.40
N ARG A 80 8.01 5.92 20.59
CA ARG A 80 7.74 6.55 21.89
C ARG A 80 9.04 6.83 22.63
N SER A 81 9.05 7.90 23.41
CA SER A 81 10.22 8.26 24.21
C SER A 81 10.53 7.16 25.24
N PRO A 82 11.81 6.99 25.66
CA PRO A 82 12.15 6.02 26.71
C PRO A 82 11.41 6.27 28.03
N VAL A 83 11.17 7.55 28.36
CA VAL A 83 10.43 7.95 29.57
C VAL A 83 8.96 7.52 29.49
N GLU A 84 8.31 7.78 28.36
CA GLU A 84 6.90 7.38 28.16
C GLU A 84 6.73 5.86 28.28
N ARG A 85 7.66 5.10 27.68
CA ARG A 85 7.67 3.63 27.81
C ARG A 85 7.83 3.17 29.26
N ALA A 86 8.75 3.79 30.00
CA ALA A 86 8.99 3.45 31.39
C ALA A 86 7.77 3.75 32.28
N VAL A 87 7.13 4.91 32.09
CA VAL A 87 5.90 5.29 32.81
C VAL A 87 4.76 4.31 32.49
N ASN A 88 4.60 3.92 31.23
CA ASN A 88 3.54 2.98 30.83
C ASN A 88 3.77 1.58 31.41
N GLN A 89 5.02 1.10 31.42
CA GLN A 89 5.37 -0.17 32.05
C GLN A 89 5.12 -0.17 33.57
N GLN A 90 5.39 0.97 34.23
CA GLN A 90 5.11 1.14 35.65
C GLN A 90 3.60 1.22 35.96
N ALA A 91 2.81 1.77 35.04
CA ALA A 91 1.36 1.92 35.20
C ALA A 91 0.61 0.57 35.15
N GLY A 92 1.21 -0.46 34.52
CA GLY A 92 0.63 -1.80 34.41
C GLY A 92 -0.49 -1.90 33.38
N ASP A 93 -1.19 -3.05 33.39
CA ASP A 93 -2.26 -3.32 32.43
C ASP A 93 -3.56 -2.62 32.83
N ALA A 94 -4.28 -2.12 31.83
CA ALA A 94 -5.58 -1.51 32.02
C ALA A 94 -6.68 -2.57 32.26
N GLU A 95 -7.58 -2.31 33.21
CA GLU A 95 -8.76 -3.13 33.46
C GLU A 95 -9.72 -3.11 32.27
N LEU A 96 -10.41 -4.23 32.04
CA LEU A 96 -11.39 -4.34 30.95
C LEU A 96 -12.55 -3.38 31.19
N GLY A 97 -12.84 -2.52 30.22
CA GLY A 97 -13.95 -1.56 30.30
C GLY A 97 -13.64 -0.28 31.09
N ILE A 98 -12.39 -0.04 31.52
CA ILE A 98 -12.02 1.17 32.29
C ILE A 98 -12.46 2.48 31.62
N ARG A 99 -12.52 2.53 30.29
CA ARG A 99 -12.98 3.71 29.53
C ARG A 99 -14.47 3.99 29.74
N SER A 100 -15.27 2.95 29.92
CA SER A 100 -16.70 3.06 30.25
C SER A 100 -16.89 3.51 31.68
N GLU A 101 -16.10 2.98 32.62
CA GLU A 101 -16.15 3.37 34.03
C GLU A 101 -15.70 4.83 34.23
N VAL A 102 -14.56 5.24 33.68
CA VAL A 102 -14.07 6.63 33.76
C VAL A 102 -15.02 7.63 33.07
N GLY A 103 -15.74 7.17 32.03
CA GLY A 103 -16.72 7.99 31.29
C GLY A 103 -18.11 8.05 31.91
N ASP A 104 -18.42 7.22 32.92
CA ASP A 104 -19.74 7.19 33.56
C ASP A 104 -19.93 8.44 34.45
N PRO A 105 -21.01 9.22 34.25
CA PRO A 105 -21.33 10.35 35.14
C PRO A 105 -21.52 9.99 36.62
N GLN A 106 -21.78 8.72 36.94
CA GLN A 106 -21.91 8.22 38.32
C GLN A 106 -20.57 7.85 38.97
N THR A 107 -19.47 7.80 38.20
CA THR A 107 -18.14 7.54 38.76
C THR A 107 -17.70 8.71 39.64
N ASN A 108 -17.25 8.39 40.86
CA ASN A 108 -16.84 9.39 41.82
C ASN A 108 -15.51 10.03 41.40
N VAL A 109 -15.57 11.28 40.92
CA VAL A 109 -14.40 12.03 40.47
C VAL A 109 -13.97 13.08 41.50
N VAL A 110 -12.67 13.14 41.77
CA VAL A 110 -12.09 14.21 42.59
C VAL A 110 -11.61 15.34 41.69
N LYS A 111 -12.17 16.54 41.87
CA LYS A 111 -11.75 17.74 41.12
C LYS A 111 -10.36 18.20 41.58
N LYS A 112 -9.34 17.93 40.76
CA LYS A 112 -7.95 18.35 41.00
C LYS A 112 -7.52 19.59 40.18
N GLY A 113 -8.47 20.37 39.67
CA GLY A 113 -8.22 21.46 38.72
C GLY A 113 -7.17 22.49 39.18
N SER A 114 -7.19 22.91 40.45
CA SER A 114 -6.17 23.83 40.98
C SER A 114 -4.79 23.18 41.01
N VAL A 115 -4.69 21.94 41.48
CA VAL A 115 -3.44 21.18 41.52
C VAL A 115 -2.88 20.99 40.10
N THR A 116 -3.73 20.71 39.12
CA THR A 116 -3.31 20.60 37.72
C THR A 116 -2.81 21.94 37.17
N GLN A 117 -3.49 23.04 37.48
CA GLN A 117 -3.03 24.38 37.09
C GLN A 117 -1.68 24.73 37.73
N ASP A 118 -1.50 24.41 39.01
CA ASP A 118 -0.25 24.62 39.73
C ASP A 118 0.91 23.82 39.11
N ILE A 119 0.66 22.57 38.69
CA ILE A 119 1.66 21.73 38.02
C ILE A 119 2.02 22.28 36.63
N ILE A 120 1.03 22.72 35.84
CA ILE A 120 1.28 23.26 34.48
C ILE A 120 2.04 24.58 34.55
N ALA A 121 1.76 25.41 35.55
CA ALA A 121 2.44 26.69 35.76
C ALA A 121 3.80 26.54 36.46
N ALA A 122 4.16 25.34 36.92
CA ALA A 122 5.42 25.11 37.60
C ALA A 122 6.60 25.29 36.63
N PRO A 123 7.67 25.99 37.04
CA PRO A 123 8.91 26.02 36.27
C PRO A 123 9.47 24.62 36.06
N GLU A 124 10.14 24.40 34.93
CA GLU A 124 10.86 23.16 34.68
C GLU A 124 11.93 22.95 35.74
N GLY A 125 11.99 21.74 36.30
CA GLY A 125 12.99 21.38 37.29
C GLY A 125 12.76 20.00 37.89
N ASP A 126 13.81 19.49 38.53
CA ASP A 126 13.82 18.19 39.20
C ASP A 126 13.04 18.32 40.54
N GLY A 127 11.72 18.38 40.46
CA GLY A 127 10.84 18.35 41.63
C GLY A 127 11.01 17.06 42.44
N GLN A 128 10.46 17.02 43.66
CA GLN A 128 10.63 15.87 44.58
C GLN A 128 10.15 14.52 44.01
N TYR A 129 9.34 14.53 42.95
CA TYR A 129 8.80 13.35 42.30
C TYR A 129 9.28 13.18 40.84
N ALA A 130 10.13 14.08 40.33
CA ALA A 130 10.62 14.06 38.96
C ALA A 130 11.92 13.25 38.85
N GLN A 131 11.88 11.97 39.23
CA GLN A 131 12.97 11.05 38.95
C GLN A 131 12.44 9.86 38.16
N SER A 132 12.82 9.76 36.90
CA SER A 132 12.61 8.54 36.14
C SER A 132 13.76 7.60 36.48
N GLY A 133 13.47 6.47 37.12
CA GLY A 133 14.47 5.44 37.47
C GLY A 133 15.12 4.73 36.28
N ILE A 134 15.02 5.31 35.07
CA ILE A 134 15.77 4.87 33.91
C ILE A 134 17.26 5.15 34.16
N ASN A 135 18.04 4.10 34.40
CA ASN A 135 19.49 4.20 34.40
C ASN A 135 19.94 4.66 33.01
N ALA A 136 20.29 5.95 32.86
CA ALA A 136 20.69 6.57 31.59
C ALA A 136 22.02 6.01 31.03
N THR A 137 22.66 5.07 31.72
CA THR A 137 23.96 4.49 31.33
C THR A 137 23.93 3.68 30.02
N THR A 138 22.76 3.37 29.45
CA THR A 138 22.66 2.64 28.16
C THR A 138 22.05 3.41 27.00
N VAL A 139 21.87 4.74 27.12
CA VAL A 139 21.53 5.57 25.96
C VAL A 139 22.81 6.25 25.49
N PRO A 140 23.46 5.81 24.39
CA PRO A 140 24.48 6.64 23.77
C PRO A 140 23.77 7.93 23.37
N ALA A 141 24.25 9.06 23.89
CA ALA A 141 23.89 10.37 23.39
C ALA A 141 24.30 10.40 21.91
N THR A 142 23.36 10.11 21.01
CA THR A 142 23.54 10.47 19.61
C THR A 142 23.39 11.98 19.59
N THR A 143 24.55 12.65 19.58
CA THR A 143 24.67 14.02 19.11
C THR A 143 23.85 14.11 17.83
N ALA A 144 23.04 15.16 17.72
CA ALA A 144 22.32 15.51 16.52
C ALA A 144 23.30 15.52 15.33
N GLU A 145 23.29 14.46 14.54
CA GLU A 145 23.95 14.41 13.25
C GLU A 145 22.92 14.96 12.25
N THR A 146 23.14 16.21 11.85
CA THR A 146 22.49 16.79 10.68
C THR A 146 22.71 15.82 9.52
N ASN A 147 21.65 15.11 9.11
CA ASN A 147 21.64 14.33 7.90
C ASN A 147 21.79 15.29 6.71
N ASP A 148 23.03 15.60 6.36
CA ASP A 148 23.39 16.18 5.07
C ASP A 148 23.22 15.09 4.02
N ALA A 149 22.23 15.25 3.15
CA ALA A 149 21.85 14.30 2.12
C ALA A 149 22.84 14.29 0.94
N SER A 150 24.13 14.06 1.21
CA SER A 150 25.20 14.21 0.22
C SER A 150 26.20 13.04 0.14
N ASP A 151 25.97 11.90 0.82
CA ASP A 151 26.86 10.72 0.71
C ASP A 151 26.10 9.44 0.31
N PRO A 152 26.11 9.05 -0.98
CA PRO A 152 25.72 7.72 -1.39
C PRO A 152 26.94 6.79 -1.30
N SER A 153 27.17 6.19 -0.12
CA SER A 153 28.12 5.10 0.01
C SER A 153 27.61 3.87 -0.74
N VAL A 154 28.12 3.68 -1.96
CA VAL A 154 27.98 2.46 -2.77
C VAL A 154 28.63 1.30 -2.02
N PRO A 155 28.00 0.11 -1.91
CA PRO A 155 28.68 -1.06 -1.37
C PRO A 155 29.83 -1.48 -2.31
N GLU A 156 31.06 -1.49 -1.78
CA GLU A 156 32.25 -2.01 -2.45
C GLU A 156 32.01 -3.47 -2.87
N GLY A 157 31.83 -3.71 -4.18
CA GLY A 157 31.64 -5.08 -4.67
C GLY A 157 31.19 -5.24 -6.12
N TYR A 158 30.86 -4.17 -6.85
CA TYR A 158 30.51 -4.27 -8.27
C TYR A 158 31.74 -4.04 -9.16
N GLU A 159 32.42 -5.11 -9.55
CA GLU A 159 33.38 -5.03 -10.67
C GLU A 159 32.61 -4.84 -11.98
N PRO A 160 32.89 -3.78 -12.77
CA PRO A 160 32.24 -3.59 -14.06
C PRO A 160 32.79 -4.58 -15.08
N THR A 161 31.94 -5.46 -15.59
CA THR A 161 32.25 -6.33 -16.74
C THR A 161 32.61 -5.48 -17.96
N PRO A 162 33.67 -5.82 -18.72
CA PRO A 162 34.02 -5.07 -19.94
C PRO A 162 32.95 -5.27 -21.02
N SER A 163 32.42 -4.16 -21.54
CA SER A 163 31.53 -4.16 -22.71
C SER A 163 32.26 -4.65 -23.97
N PRO A 164 31.65 -5.51 -24.80
CA PRO A 164 32.20 -5.84 -26.11
C PRO A 164 31.91 -4.71 -27.10
N ASN A 165 32.89 -4.42 -27.96
CA ASN A 165 32.73 -3.56 -29.14
C ASN A 165 31.74 -4.15 -30.15
#